data_AF-A0A838QGG2-F1
#
_entry.id   AF-A0A838QGG2-F1
#
_cell.length_a   1.000
_cell.length_b   1.000
_cell.length_c   1.000
_cell.angle_alpha   90.00
_cell.angle_beta   90.00
_cell.angle_gamma   90.00
#
_symmetry.space_group_name_H-M   'P 1'
#
loop_
_entity.id
_entity.type
_entity.pdbx_description
1 polymer ?
#
loop_
_entity_poly.entity_id
_entity_poly.type
_entity_poly.pdbx_seq_one_letter_code
_entity_poly.pdbx_strand_id
1 'polypeptide(L)'
;MTSRCRFRGVPVGTRDGLASPDEVRENQHLLPASTHWVWIEGGNHSQFGWYGFQPGDRFARITRGQQHTAMIDAVLAALRQVKRNEAQ
;
A
#
# COMPACT_ATOMS: atom_id res chain seq x y z
N MET A 1 13.15 -26.53 6.20
CA MET A 1 11.69 -26.28 6.19
C MET A 1 11.39 -25.06 7.04
N THR A 2 11.32 -23.86 6.45
CA THR A 2 10.97 -22.63 7.20
C THR A 2 10.05 -21.76 6.35
N SER A 3 8.86 -22.29 6.03
CA SER A 3 7.80 -21.48 5.45
C SER A 3 7.05 -20.78 6.59
N ARG A 4 7.57 -19.64 7.06
CA ARG A 4 6.76 -18.72 7.86
C ARG A 4 6.21 -17.66 6.90
N CYS A 5 4.92 -17.81 6.61
CA CYS A 5 4.08 -16.88 5.87
C CYS A 5 4.26 -15.45 6.41
N ARG A 6 4.65 -14.48 5.58
CA ARG A 6 4.96 -13.09 5.98
C ARG A 6 4.30 -12.09 5.04
N PHE A 7 2.99 -11.94 5.12
CA PHE A 7 2.33 -10.82 4.45
C PHE A 7 2.60 -9.52 5.22
N ARG A 8 3.39 -8.63 4.62
CA ARG A 8 3.58 -7.24 5.04
C ARG A 8 3.19 -6.37 3.85
N GLY A 9 1.88 -6.18 3.69
CA GLY A 9 1.25 -5.44 2.60
C GLY A 9 1.49 -3.94 2.71
N VAL A 10 2.13 -3.32 1.73
CA VAL A 10 2.28 -1.85 1.62
C VAL A 10 1.37 -1.38 0.48
N PRO A 11 0.26 -0.67 0.78
CA PRO A 11 -0.61 -0.13 -0.25
C PRO A 11 0.02 1.07 -0.96
N VAL A 12 -0.04 1.07 -2.30
CA VAL A 12 0.54 2.12 -3.15
C VAL A 12 -0.43 2.48 -4.27
N GLY A 13 -0.66 3.78 -4.48
CA GLY A 13 -1.50 4.28 -5.57
C GLY A 13 -0.76 4.27 -6.91
N THR A 14 -1.34 3.71 -7.96
CA THR A 14 -0.74 3.70 -9.31
C THR A 14 -0.69 5.07 -9.99
N ARG A 15 -1.43 6.04 -9.45
CA ARG A 15 -1.41 7.45 -9.86
C ARG A 15 -0.87 8.35 -8.77
N ASP A 16 -0.19 7.80 -7.77
CA ASP A 16 0.53 8.61 -6.80
C ASP A 16 1.59 9.44 -7.56
N GLY A 17 1.53 10.76 -7.40
CA GLY A 17 2.49 11.69 -8.01
C GLY A 17 3.65 12.09 -7.09
N LEU A 18 3.59 11.73 -5.80
CA LEU A 18 4.60 12.10 -4.81
C LEU A 18 5.45 10.90 -4.35
N ALA A 19 4.86 9.72 -4.37
CA ALA A 19 5.51 8.44 -4.19
C ALA A 19 5.16 7.57 -5.39
N SER A 20 5.68 7.96 -6.55
CA SER A 20 5.25 7.36 -7.82
C SER A 20 5.55 5.87 -7.88
N PRO A 21 4.81 5.08 -8.67
CA PRO A 21 5.08 3.65 -8.82
C PRO A 21 6.51 3.32 -9.25
N ASP A 22 7.15 4.22 -10.00
CA ASP A 22 8.53 4.04 -10.45
C ASP A 22 9.52 4.31 -9.32
N GLU A 23 9.35 5.39 -8.56
CA GLU A 23 10.15 5.65 -7.34
C GLU A 23 9.97 4.53 -6.31
N VAL A 24 8.74 4.04 -6.12
CA VAL A 24 8.46 2.91 -5.25
C VAL A 24 9.20 1.66 -5.72
N ARG A 25 9.20 1.36 -7.04
CA ARG A 25 9.92 0.24 -7.63
C ARG A 25 11.43 0.36 -7.47
N GLU A 26 11.98 1.54 -7.72
CA GLU A 26 13.40 1.83 -7.56
C GLU A 26 13.86 1.61 -6.11
N ASN A 27 13.05 2.03 -5.14
CA ASN A 27 13.36 1.96 -3.72
C ASN A 27 12.96 0.64 -3.03
N GLN A 28 12.42 -0.36 -3.75
CA GLN A 28 11.98 -1.63 -3.13
C GLN A 28 13.10 -2.35 -2.39
N HIS A 29 14.34 -2.19 -2.85
CA HIS A 29 15.52 -2.81 -2.27
C HIS A 29 15.84 -2.27 -0.85
N LEU A 30 15.31 -1.11 -0.47
CA LEU A 30 15.46 -0.54 0.87
C LEU A 30 14.54 -1.21 1.91
N LEU A 31 13.56 -1.99 1.44
CA LEU A 31 12.66 -2.75 2.31
C LEU A 31 13.07 -4.22 2.34
N PRO A 32 12.69 -4.97 3.40
CA PRO A 32 12.93 -6.41 3.43
C PRO A 32 12.35 -7.09 2.19
N ALA A 33 13.05 -8.08 1.63
CA ALA A 33 12.59 -8.84 0.46
C ALA A 33 11.24 -9.57 0.65
N SER A 34 10.77 -9.67 1.89
CA SER A 34 9.43 -10.20 2.25
C SER A 34 8.32 -9.15 2.24
N THR A 35 8.60 -7.92 1.82
CA THR A 35 7.58 -6.88 1.66
C THR A 35 6.65 -7.25 0.52
N HIS A 36 5.35 -7.19 0.78
CA HIS A 36 4.33 -7.44 -0.22
C HIS A 36 3.73 -6.10 -0.64
N TRP A 37 3.66 -5.82 -1.93
CA TRP A 37 3.08 -4.58 -2.43
C TRP A 37 1.61 -4.77 -2.79
N VAL A 38 0.75 -3.83 -2.40
CA VAL A 38 -0.67 -3.80 -2.77
C VAL A 38 -0.89 -2.60 -3.68
N TRP A 39 -0.88 -2.84 -4.99
CA TRP A 39 -1.09 -1.79 -5.99
C TRP A 39 -2.58 -1.46 -6.11
N ILE A 40 -2.91 -0.20 -5.85
CA ILE A 40 -4.27 0.34 -5.95
C ILE A 40 -4.41 1.04 -7.30
N GLU A 41 -5.03 0.34 -8.25
CA GLU A 41 -5.26 0.85 -9.60
C GLU A 41 -6.14 2.11 -9.59
N GLY A 42 -5.65 3.18 -10.22
CA GLY A 42 -6.29 4.48 -10.24
C GLY A 42 -6.20 5.30 -8.94
N GLY A 43 -5.62 4.78 -7.86
CA GLY A 43 -5.45 5.52 -6.60
C GLY A 43 -4.32 6.54 -6.65
N ASN A 44 -4.42 7.64 -5.90
CA ASN A 44 -3.42 8.72 -5.84
C ASN A 44 -2.91 8.96 -4.41
N HIS A 45 -1.99 9.90 -4.22
CA HIS A 45 -1.41 10.19 -2.91
C HIS A 45 -2.44 10.78 -1.94
N SER A 46 -3.12 11.82 -2.42
CA SER A 46 -3.98 12.70 -1.63
C SER A 46 -5.18 11.99 -1.02
N GLN A 47 -5.69 10.95 -1.68
CA GLN A 47 -6.81 10.18 -1.16
C GLN A 47 -6.41 9.30 0.04
N PHE A 48 -5.15 8.92 0.24
CA PHE A 48 -4.75 8.15 1.43
C PHE A 48 -5.04 8.91 2.71
N GLY A 49 -4.59 10.16 2.82
CA GLY A 49 -4.83 11.01 3.98
C GLY A 49 -6.12 11.82 3.93
N TRP A 50 -6.78 11.89 2.76
CA TRP A 50 -8.04 12.61 2.54
C TRP A 50 -8.03 14.07 3.05
N TYR A 51 -6.94 14.79 2.79
CA TYR A 51 -6.75 16.19 3.19
C TYR A 51 -6.99 17.19 2.04
N GLY A 52 -7.59 16.74 0.93
CA GLY A 52 -7.71 17.51 -0.30
C GLY A 52 -6.54 17.25 -1.26
N PHE A 53 -6.54 17.91 -2.43
CA PHE A 53 -5.51 17.70 -3.45
C PHE A 53 -4.17 18.32 -3.04
N GLN A 54 -3.09 17.55 -3.19
CA GLN A 54 -1.72 18.02 -2.98
C GLN A 54 -1.05 18.45 -4.29
N PRO A 55 -0.39 19.62 -4.34
CA PRO A 55 0.50 19.97 -5.45
C PRO A 55 1.56 18.88 -5.69
N GLY A 56 1.73 18.47 -6.95
CA GLY A 56 2.63 17.38 -7.34
C GLY A 56 1.95 16.01 -7.43
N ASP A 57 0.74 15.84 -6.89
CA ASP A 57 -0.03 14.61 -7.06
C ASP A 57 -0.74 14.56 -8.42
N ARG A 58 -1.32 13.40 -8.75
CA ARG A 58 -2.21 13.24 -9.89
C ARG A 58 -3.64 13.05 -9.41
N PHE A 59 -4.63 13.44 -10.21
CA PHE A 59 -6.02 13.12 -9.92
C PHE A 59 -6.23 11.60 -9.96
N ALA A 60 -6.89 11.07 -8.94
CA ALA A 60 -7.31 9.68 -8.91
C ALA A 60 -8.36 9.38 -9.98
N ARG A 61 -8.42 8.10 -10.38
CA ARG A 61 -9.45 7.55 -11.29
C ARG A 61 -10.49 6.71 -10.55
N ILE A 62 -10.26 6.44 -9.28
CA ILE A 62 -11.20 5.76 -8.38
C ILE A 62 -11.66 6.71 -7.29
N THR A 63 -12.83 6.44 -6.75
CA THR A 63 -13.37 7.19 -5.62
C THR A 63 -12.52 6.97 -4.37
N ARG A 64 -12.59 7.93 -3.44
CA ARG A 64 -11.96 7.83 -2.13
C ARG A 64 -12.38 6.56 -1.41
N GLY A 65 -13.67 6.23 -1.46
CA GLY A 65 -14.21 5.01 -0.86
C GLY A 65 -13.53 3.74 -1.37
N GLN A 66 -13.35 3.62 -2.69
CA GLN A 66 -12.66 2.47 -3.30
C GLN A 66 -11.19 2.39 -2.84
N GLN A 67 -10.46 3.51 -2.84
CA GLN A 67 -9.07 3.55 -2.39
C GLN A 67 -8.94 3.21 -0.90
N HIS A 68 -9.81 3.76 -0.06
CA HIS A 68 -9.82 3.51 1.38
C HIS A 68 -10.18 2.07 1.71
N THR A 69 -11.16 1.47 1.03
CA THR A 69 -11.48 0.05 1.20
C THR A 69 -10.25 -0.82 0.91
N ALA A 70 -9.59 -0.61 -0.24
CA ALA A 70 -8.38 -1.37 -0.59
C ALA A 70 -7.24 -1.18 0.43
N MET A 71 -7.03 0.06 0.91
CA MET A 71 -6.06 0.36 1.97
C MET A 71 -6.41 -0.35 3.28
N ILE A 72 -7.66 -0.26 3.75
CA ILE A 72 -8.12 -0.88 4.99
C ILE A 72 -7.97 -2.39 4.92
N ASP A 73 -8.35 -3.01 3.80
CA ASP A 73 -8.21 -4.45 3.59
C ASP A 73 -6.74 -4.90 3.68
N ALA A 74 -5.82 -4.14 3.07
CA ALA A 74 -4.39 -4.40 3.15
C ALA A 74 -3.85 -4.30 4.59
N VAL A 75 -4.25 -3.26 5.32
CA VAL A 75 -3.85 -3.05 6.72
C VAL A 75 -4.40 -4.17 7.61
N LEU A 76 -5.68 -4.51 7.47
CA LEU A 76 -6.31 -5.59 8.24
C LEU A 76 -5.64 -6.95 7.94
N ALA A 77 -5.30 -7.22 6.68
CA ALA A 77 -4.57 -8.43 6.29
C ALA A 77 -3.19 -8.49 6.97
N ALA A 78 -2.45 -7.37 7.01
CA ALA A 78 -1.16 -7.28 7.68
C ALA A 78 -1.29 -7.49 9.21
N LEU A 79 -2.26 -6.84 9.87
CA LEU A 79 -2.50 -6.98 11.31
C LEU A 79 -2.90 -8.41 11.70
N ARG A 80 -3.77 -9.05 10.90
CA ARG A 80 -4.14 -10.46 11.12
C ARG A 80 -2.93 -11.39 11.00
N GLN A 81 -1.97 -11.06 10.14
CA GLN A 81 -0.73 -11.85 10.02
C GLN A 81 0.15 -11.71 11.25
N VAL A 82 0.30 -10.51 11.80
CA VAL A 82 1.06 -10.28 13.05
C VAL A 82 0.48 -11.15 14.17
N LYS A 83 -0.85 -11.10 14.37
CA LYS A 83 -1.53 -11.93 15.37
C LYS A 83 -1.27 -13.43 15.19
N ARG A 84 -1.24 -13.93 13.95
CA ARG A 84 -0.94 -15.36 13.66
C ARG A 84 0.50 -15.73 13.98
N ASN A 85 1.44 -14.81 13.80
CA ASN A 85 2.86 -15.06 14.07
C ASN A 85 3.16 -15.12 15.58
N GLU A 86 2.37 -14.44 16.41
CA GLU A 86 2.49 -14.48 17.88
C GLU A 86 1.87 -15.74 18.50
N ALA A 87 0.87 -16.32 17.84
CA ALA A 87 0.22 -17.55 18.27
C ALA A 87 0.97 -18.84 17.87
N GLN A 88 2.19 -18.72 17.30
CA GLN A 88 3.02 -19.82 16.78
C GLN A 88 4.46 -19.80 17.31
#